data_AF-A0A534VJD2-F1
#
_entry.id   AF-A0A534VJD2-F1
#
_cell.length_a   1.000
_cell.length_b   1.000
_cell.length_c   1.000
_cell.angle_alpha   90.00
_cell.angle_beta   90.00
_cell.angle_gamma   90.00
#
_symmetry.space_group_name_H-M   'P 1'
#
loop_
_entity.id
_entity.type
_entity.pdbx_description
1 polymer ?
#
loop_
_entity_poly.entity_id
_entity_poly.type
_entity_poly.pdbx_seq_one_letter_code
_entity_poly.pdbx_strand_id
1 'polypeptide(L)'
;MRILLAATLLAAACSQAQPKPAPEATREAAGQRVDAGQQAANEPGGSAMGTEDAGARQAVKDAADAGQQAAADAGQDVAGGIKQGASEAAGNVASGTKEAAQNVAQGASEAGRAVADAGAKAVSAAGTAASDLAEALQKLPPAPAIPDTPMFLPAVEEPRENPTTPEKVWLGYELFFDKRLSKDGSMSCESCHHPEQAWTSGNATDPKVGGGPNKRNAPTMENVAYYHSFYWDGRAPTMEAVSAAAWKGQLGADPDPVAAKLNAIGGYRAQFQRAFKEDATGKNVPMALAAFLRALKTGNAPWDKFEQGEGDAVSMEARRGYRVFQKARCTLCHVPPLYTDAEFHNVGVGYDKPEAERDHGRMDASKDPKDDGKFKTPTLRDIAKTAPYFHDGSVSSLSEAVDFMVKGGIKNPNRDEKLKPSRLSAKDRKALQAFLESLTGTPTYTKAPELP
;
A
#
# COMPACT_ATOMS: atom_id res chain seq x y z
N MET A 1 -28.26 -29.41 -44.02
CA MET A 1 -28.91 -28.27 -43.32
C MET A 1 -27.78 -27.45 -42.70
N ARG A 2 -27.53 -26.14 -42.96
CA ARG A 2 -28.38 -25.00 -43.41
C ARG A 2 -29.62 -24.87 -42.51
N ILE A 3 -29.89 -23.79 -41.78
CA ILE A 3 -29.59 -22.33 -41.90
C ILE A 3 -28.90 -21.81 -40.59
N LEU A 4 -27.99 -20.84 -40.47
CA LEU A 4 -27.30 -19.82 -41.32
C LEU A 4 -27.78 -18.34 -41.20
N LEU A 5 -26.90 -17.45 -40.70
CA LEU A 5 -27.01 -15.96 -40.64
C LEU A 5 -28.06 -15.38 -39.64
N ALA A 6 -27.96 -14.13 -39.15
CA ALA A 6 -27.03 -13.02 -39.43
C ALA A 6 -26.68 -12.19 -38.16
N ALA A 7 -25.76 -11.24 -38.30
CA ALA A 7 -25.40 -10.22 -37.29
C ALA A 7 -25.46 -8.81 -37.89
N THR A 8 -25.59 -7.74 -37.09
CA THR A 8 -24.89 -6.43 -37.29
C THR A 8 -25.17 -5.40 -36.17
N LEU A 9 -24.13 -4.58 -35.91
CA LEU A 9 -24.13 -3.15 -35.57
C LEU A 9 -25.16 -2.55 -34.59
N LEU A 10 -24.65 -1.93 -33.53
CA LEU A 10 -24.81 -0.47 -33.35
C LEU A 10 -23.59 0.15 -32.65
N ALA A 11 -23.08 1.27 -33.17
CA ALA A 11 -21.99 2.06 -32.60
C ALA A 11 -22.07 3.51 -33.12
N ALA A 12 -21.46 4.46 -32.39
CA ALA A 12 -21.46 5.91 -32.64
C ALA A 12 -22.85 6.60 -32.50
N ALA A 13 -22.96 7.88 -32.10
CA ALA A 13 -22.04 8.76 -31.36
C ALA A 13 -22.79 10.01 -30.85
N CYS A 14 -22.25 10.67 -29.80
CA CYS A 14 -22.34 12.10 -29.41
C CYS A 14 -22.09 12.25 -27.90
N SER A 15 -21.47 13.30 -27.36
CA SER A 15 -20.69 14.38 -28.01
C SER A 15 -19.58 14.88 -27.06
N GLN A 16 -18.59 15.60 -27.59
CA GLN A 16 -17.49 16.20 -26.83
C GLN A 16 -17.90 17.54 -26.20
N ALA A 17 -17.41 17.87 -24.99
CA ALA A 17 -17.77 19.12 -24.30
C ALA A 17 -16.74 19.68 -23.29
N GLN A 18 -15.44 19.71 -23.63
CA GLN A 18 -14.45 20.66 -23.12
C GLN A 18 -13.44 20.94 -24.26
N PRO A 19 -13.01 22.20 -24.52
CA PRO A 19 -12.28 23.03 -23.54
C PRO A 19 -12.64 24.52 -23.52
N LYS A 20 -12.08 25.28 -22.56
CA LYS A 20 -11.78 26.72 -22.69
C LYS A 20 -10.74 27.20 -21.66
N PRO A 21 -9.55 27.66 -22.07
CA PRO A 21 -8.57 28.31 -21.19
C PRO A 21 -8.56 29.84 -21.31
N ALA A 22 -8.20 30.52 -20.21
CA ALA A 22 -7.78 31.95 -20.13
C ALA A 22 -8.86 33.00 -20.57
N PRO A 23 -8.64 34.32 -20.36
CA PRO A 23 -7.45 35.07 -20.78
C PRO A 23 -6.61 35.67 -19.63
N GLU A 24 -5.33 35.92 -19.92
CA GLU A 24 -4.51 36.91 -19.20
C GLU A 24 -4.90 38.34 -19.62
N ALA A 25 -4.65 39.33 -18.75
CA ALA A 25 -4.83 40.74 -19.09
C ALA A 25 -3.50 41.34 -19.60
N THR A 26 -3.50 41.89 -20.80
CA THR A 26 -2.32 42.50 -21.45
C THR A 26 -2.03 43.94 -20.97
N ARG A 27 -0.81 44.41 -21.27
CA ARG A 27 -0.32 45.78 -21.03
C ARG A 27 -0.89 46.82 -22.03
N GLU A 28 -0.39 48.05 -21.88
CA GLU A 28 -0.42 49.20 -22.81
C GLU A 28 -1.62 50.15 -22.72
N ALA A 29 -1.48 51.48 -22.92
CA ALA A 29 -0.28 52.35 -22.90
C ALA A 29 -0.68 53.84 -22.83
N ALA A 30 0.30 54.71 -22.52
CA ALA A 30 0.28 56.19 -22.63
C ALA A 30 -0.76 56.95 -21.78
N GLY A 31 -0.59 58.25 -21.46
CA GLY A 31 0.55 59.15 -21.68
C GLY A 31 0.13 60.53 -22.18
N GLN A 32 0.46 61.60 -21.44
CA GLN A 32 0.17 62.99 -21.83
C GLN A 32 1.23 63.97 -21.30
N ARG A 33 1.23 65.21 -21.83
CA ARG A 33 2.40 66.12 -21.85
C ARG A 33 1.95 67.58 -21.86
N VAL A 34 2.72 68.46 -21.18
CA VAL A 34 2.87 69.93 -21.30
C VAL A 34 1.68 70.85 -21.64
N ASP A 35 1.47 71.88 -20.82
CA ASP A 35 1.85 73.30 -21.10
C ASP A 35 1.70 74.12 -19.79
N ALA A 36 2.53 75.08 -19.40
CA ALA A 36 3.07 76.32 -20.01
C ALA A 36 2.25 77.58 -19.64
N GLY A 37 2.95 78.69 -19.30
CA GLY A 37 2.31 79.95 -18.89
C GLY A 37 3.28 81.00 -18.36
N GLN A 38 3.50 82.08 -19.12
CA GLN A 38 4.20 83.30 -18.71
C GLN A 38 3.20 84.45 -18.53
N GLN A 39 3.52 85.47 -17.73
CA GLN A 39 2.92 86.81 -17.82
C GLN A 39 3.85 87.90 -17.24
N ALA A 40 3.64 89.16 -17.66
CA ALA A 40 4.48 90.32 -17.34
C ALA A 40 3.69 91.65 -17.42
N ALA A 41 4.12 92.67 -16.66
CA ALA A 41 3.70 94.09 -16.67
C ALA A 41 4.45 94.87 -15.55
N ASN A 42 4.57 96.20 -15.46
CA ASN A 42 4.64 97.32 -16.43
C ASN A 42 5.15 98.60 -15.71
N GLU A 43 5.49 99.66 -16.47
CA GLU A 43 5.86 101.04 -16.02
C GLU A 43 4.61 101.92 -15.64
N PRO A 44 4.58 103.29 -15.49
CA PRO A 44 5.59 104.36 -15.78
C PRO A 44 5.61 105.69 -14.95
N GLY A 45 6.59 106.58 -15.30
CA GLY A 45 6.56 108.06 -15.14
C GLY A 45 7.37 108.69 -13.98
N GLY A 46 7.96 109.90 -14.06
CA GLY A 46 8.20 110.83 -15.18
C GLY A 46 8.63 112.26 -14.75
N SER A 47 9.58 112.92 -15.48
CA SER A 47 10.05 114.34 -15.42
C SER A 47 10.50 114.94 -14.05
N ALA A 48 11.54 115.78 -13.90
CA ALA A 48 12.04 116.86 -14.77
C ALA A 48 13.52 117.30 -14.46
N MET A 49 13.96 118.34 -15.16
CA MET A 49 15.27 119.04 -15.22
C MET A 49 16.21 119.09 -13.98
N GLY A 50 17.52 119.06 -14.24
CA GLY A 50 18.61 119.50 -13.34
C GLY A 50 20.00 119.23 -13.96
N THR A 51 20.97 120.13 -13.80
CA THR A 51 22.34 120.01 -14.36
C THR A 51 23.39 119.68 -13.29
N GLU A 52 24.56 119.22 -13.74
CA GLU A 52 25.82 119.06 -12.98
C GLU A 52 25.88 117.92 -11.94
N ASP A 53 26.47 116.77 -12.33
CA ASP A 53 27.76 116.29 -11.81
C ASP A 53 28.23 115.06 -12.63
N ALA A 54 29.54 114.95 -12.86
CA ALA A 54 30.16 113.81 -13.53
C ALA A 54 30.61 112.70 -12.56
N GLY A 55 30.86 113.01 -11.28
CA GLY A 55 31.39 112.06 -10.30
C GLY A 55 30.45 110.90 -10.00
N ALA A 56 29.15 111.18 -9.81
CA ALA A 56 28.17 110.18 -9.38
C ALA A 56 27.97 108.99 -10.35
N ARG A 57 28.27 109.13 -11.64
CA ARG A 57 28.01 108.08 -12.65
C ARG A 57 29.03 106.93 -12.62
N GLN A 58 30.25 107.17 -12.15
CA GLN A 58 31.29 106.13 -12.11
C GLN A 58 31.03 105.11 -11.00
N ALA A 59 30.77 105.58 -9.78
CA ALA A 59 30.55 104.73 -8.61
C ALA A 59 29.35 103.77 -8.75
N VAL A 60 28.29 104.19 -9.45
CA VAL A 60 27.12 103.32 -9.73
C VAL A 60 27.47 102.22 -10.74
N LYS A 61 28.33 102.52 -11.72
CA LYS A 61 28.80 101.53 -12.69
C LYS A 61 29.70 100.49 -12.01
N ASP A 62 30.68 100.93 -11.23
CA ASP A 62 31.65 100.03 -10.59
C ASP A 62 30.97 99.09 -9.58
N ALA A 63 29.92 99.56 -8.90
CA ALA A 63 29.08 98.72 -8.03
C ALA A 63 28.23 97.69 -8.80
N ALA A 64 27.71 98.06 -9.98
CA ALA A 64 26.95 97.15 -10.84
C ALA A 64 27.83 96.05 -11.45
N ASP A 65 29.00 96.42 -11.97
CA ASP A 65 29.99 95.49 -12.53
C ASP A 65 30.45 94.48 -11.47
N ALA A 66 30.75 94.94 -10.24
CA ALA A 66 31.12 94.07 -9.12
C ALA A 66 30.00 93.09 -8.72
N GLY A 67 28.74 93.56 -8.73
CA GLY A 67 27.58 92.71 -8.46
C GLY A 67 27.35 91.64 -9.54
N GLN A 68 27.58 91.98 -10.81
CA GLN A 68 27.49 91.01 -11.91
C GLN A 68 28.63 89.99 -11.89
N GLN A 69 29.85 90.39 -11.54
CA GLN A 69 30.98 89.46 -11.41
C GLN A 69 30.73 88.44 -10.29
N ALA A 70 30.33 88.89 -9.10
CA ALA A 70 30.04 88.00 -7.97
C ALA A 70 28.91 86.98 -8.27
N ALA A 71 27.90 87.39 -9.05
CA ALA A 71 26.83 86.50 -9.51
C ALA A 71 27.31 85.50 -10.57
N ALA A 72 28.24 85.88 -11.45
CA ALA A 72 28.84 84.99 -12.44
C ALA A 72 29.75 83.94 -11.79
N ASP A 73 30.58 84.35 -10.82
CA ASP A 73 31.53 83.47 -10.13
C ASP A 73 30.78 82.41 -9.30
N ALA A 74 29.80 82.82 -8.48
CA ALA A 74 28.94 81.91 -7.74
C ALA A 74 28.13 80.96 -8.64
N GLY A 75 27.74 81.43 -9.83
CA GLY A 75 27.08 80.60 -10.85
C GLY A 75 27.99 79.53 -11.44
N GLN A 76 29.30 79.80 -11.58
CA GLN A 76 30.28 78.83 -12.09
C GLN A 76 30.59 77.73 -11.06
N ASP A 77 30.78 78.08 -9.78
CA ASP A 77 31.04 77.09 -8.72
C ASP A 77 29.87 76.10 -8.56
N VAL A 78 28.63 76.61 -8.52
CA VAL A 78 27.42 75.76 -8.43
C VAL A 78 27.26 74.88 -9.67
N ALA A 79 27.50 75.41 -10.88
CA ALA A 79 27.46 74.63 -12.11
C ALA A 79 28.58 73.58 -12.20
N GLY A 80 29.75 73.86 -11.63
CA GLY A 80 30.86 72.92 -11.49
C GLY A 80 30.51 71.76 -10.55
N GLY A 81 30.08 72.07 -9.33
CA GLY A 81 29.69 71.07 -8.33
C GLY A 81 28.54 70.17 -8.80
N ILE A 82 27.53 70.72 -9.47
CA ILE A 82 26.43 69.92 -10.03
C ILE A 82 26.92 68.99 -11.15
N LYS A 83 27.81 69.45 -12.04
CA LYS A 83 28.38 68.59 -13.10
C LYS A 83 29.26 67.48 -12.53
N GLN A 84 30.08 67.79 -11.53
CA GLN A 84 30.94 66.80 -10.89
C GLN A 84 30.11 65.75 -10.15
N GLY A 85 29.17 66.18 -9.29
CA GLY A 85 28.27 65.27 -8.57
C GLY A 85 27.39 64.43 -9.50
N ALA A 86 26.94 64.97 -10.63
CA ALA A 86 26.22 64.21 -11.65
C ALA A 86 27.10 63.16 -12.36
N SER A 87 28.37 63.49 -12.63
CA SER A 87 29.35 62.57 -13.21
C SER A 87 29.70 61.43 -12.25
N GLU A 88 29.92 61.76 -10.97
CA GLU A 88 30.20 60.78 -9.91
C GLU A 88 28.98 59.88 -9.65
N ALA A 89 27.77 60.45 -9.59
CA ALA A 89 26.54 59.67 -9.48
C ALA A 89 26.30 58.75 -10.69
N ALA A 90 26.54 59.23 -11.92
CA ALA A 90 26.44 58.40 -13.13
C ALA A 90 27.49 57.27 -13.13
N GLY A 91 28.72 57.55 -12.68
CA GLY A 91 29.77 56.55 -12.50
C GLY A 91 29.38 55.47 -11.49
N ASN A 92 28.83 55.86 -10.34
CA ASN A 92 28.40 54.95 -9.27
C ASN A 92 27.18 54.10 -9.67
N VAL A 93 26.25 54.64 -10.48
CA VAL A 93 25.15 53.85 -11.05
C VAL A 93 25.66 52.89 -12.12
N ALA A 94 26.62 53.31 -12.94
CA ALA A 94 27.24 52.45 -13.97
C ALA A 94 28.10 51.32 -13.38
N SER A 95 28.81 51.54 -12.27
CA SER A 95 29.52 50.48 -11.55
C SER A 95 28.55 49.51 -10.88
N GLY A 96 27.60 50.01 -10.07
CA GLY A 96 26.64 49.18 -9.35
C GLY A 96 25.74 48.34 -10.27
N THR A 97 25.34 48.85 -11.43
CA THR A 97 24.60 48.05 -12.44
C THR A 97 25.46 46.99 -13.11
N LYS A 98 26.76 47.25 -13.30
CA LYS A 98 27.72 46.28 -13.86
C LYS A 98 28.03 45.17 -12.84
N GLU A 99 28.24 45.50 -11.58
CA GLU A 99 28.39 44.54 -10.49
C GLU A 99 27.13 43.70 -10.30
N ALA A 100 25.94 44.32 -10.32
CA ALA A 100 24.67 43.59 -10.26
C ALA A 100 24.52 42.60 -11.44
N ALA A 101 24.86 43.01 -12.66
CA ALA A 101 24.84 42.13 -13.83
C ALA A 101 25.87 40.98 -13.72
N GLN A 102 27.06 41.24 -13.19
CA GLN A 102 28.09 40.22 -12.94
C GLN A 102 27.65 39.23 -11.85
N ASN A 103 27.07 39.70 -10.75
CA ASN A 103 26.56 38.87 -9.66
C ASN A 103 25.38 37.98 -10.13
N VAL A 104 24.47 38.51 -10.95
CA VAL A 104 23.37 37.72 -11.56
C VAL A 104 23.91 36.68 -12.54
N ALA A 105 24.88 37.03 -13.39
CA ALA A 105 25.51 36.08 -14.31
C ALA A 105 26.31 34.98 -13.58
N GLN A 106 27.00 35.33 -12.49
CA GLN A 106 27.70 34.37 -11.64
C GLN A 106 26.71 33.44 -10.93
N GLY A 107 25.67 33.97 -10.27
CA GLY A 107 24.63 33.16 -9.63
C GLY A 107 23.90 32.23 -10.59
N ALA A 108 23.64 32.67 -11.83
CA ALA A 108 23.08 31.81 -12.88
C ALA A 108 24.07 30.71 -13.32
N SER A 109 25.36 30.99 -13.38
CA SER A 109 26.42 30.00 -13.69
C SER A 109 26.59 28.97 -12.55
N GLU A 110 26.52 29.41 -11.30
CA GLU A 110 26.59 28.58 -10.10
C GLU A 110 25.34 27.68 -9.97
N ALA A 111 24.15 28.23 -10.20
CA ALA A 111 22.92 27.44 -10.28
C ALA A 111 22.95 26.42 -11.43
N GLY A 112 23.44 26.82 -12.62
CA GLY A 112 23.61 25.92 -13.75
C GLY A 112 24.58 24.76 -13.46
N ARG A 113 25.69 25.04 -12.77
CA ARG A 113 26.62 24.02 -12.28
C ARG A 113 25.99 23.12 -11.23
N ALA A 114 25.26 23.67 -10.26
CA ALA A 114 24.58 22.88 -9.23
C ALA A 114 23.53 21.91 -9.83
N VAL A 115 22.78 22.35 -10.85
CA VAL A 115 21.85 21.48 -11.59
C VAL A 115 22.59 20.43 -12.42
N ALA A 116 23.70 20.78 -13.08
CA ALA A 116 24.52 19.83 -13.83
C ALA A 116 25.16 18.77 -12.92
N ASP A 117 25.71 19.17 -11.76
CA ASP A 117 26.28 18.28 -10.75
C ASP A 117 25.22 17.37 -10.13
N ALA A 118 24.02 17.89 -9.85
CA ALA A 118 22.90 17.09 -9.37
C ALA A 118 22.47 16.05 -10.41
N GLY A 119 22.38 16.45 -11.70
CA GLY A 119 22.12 15.54 -12.82
C GLY A 119 23.19 14.46 -12.97
N ALA A 120 24.47 14.83 -12.93
CA ALA A 120 25.59 13.91 -13.02
C ALA A 120 25.62 12.91 -11.85
N LYS A 121 25.34 13.38 -10.62
CA LYS A 121 25.20 12.52 -9.42
C LYS A 121 24.01 11.57 -9.54
N ALA A 122 22.86 12.04 -10.05
CA ALA A 122 21.68 11.20 -10.28
C ALA A 122 21.93 10.13 -11.35
N VAL A 123 22.57 10.49 -12.48
CA VAL A 123 22.95 9.54 -13.54
C VAL A 123 23.96 8.52 -13.04
N SER A 124 24.97 8.94 -12.26
CA SER A 124 25.95 8.05 -11.65
C SER A 124 25.30 7.06 -10.67
N ALA A 125 24.45 7.56 -9.76
CA ALA A 125 23.73 6.72 -8.79
C ALA A 125 22.72 5.77 -9.45
N ALA A 126 22.08 6.17 -10.56
CA ALA A 126 21.25 5.28 -11.37
C ALA A 126 22.09 4.21 -12.07
N GLY A 127 23.31 4.55 -12.52
CA GLY A 127 24.26 3.61 -13.11
C GLY A 127 24.73 2.55 -12.11
N THR A 128 25.11 2.95 -10.88
CA THR A 128 25.46 1.98 -9.82
C THR A 128 24.24 1.14 -9.43
N ALA A 129 23.09 1.75 -9.14
CA ALA A 129 21.89 1.02 -8.74
C ALA A 129 21.31 0.08 -9.83
N ALA A 130 21.72 0.23 -11.10
CA ALA A 130 21.47 -0.72 -12.17
C ALA A 130 22.53 -1.84 -12.22
N SER A 131 23.81 -1.51 -12.01
CA SER A 131 24.90 -2.50 -11.87
C SER A 131 24.66 -3.44 -10.68
N ASP A 132 24.37 -2.87 -9.51
CA ASP A 132 24.14 -3.61 -8.25
C ASP A 132 22.94 -4.57 -8.39
N LEU A 133 21.88 -4.13 -9.09
CA LEU A 133 20.71 -4.95 -9.37
C LEU A 133 21.02 -6.07 -10.39
N ALA A 134 21.81 -5.80 -11.42
CA ALA A 134 22.23 -6.81 -12.39
C ALA A 134 23.12 -7.89 -11.74
N GLU A 135 24.07 -7.48 -10.90
CA GLU A 135 24.93 -8.38 -10.13
C GLU A 135 24.12 -9.20 -9.10
N ALA A 136 23.18 -8.56 -8.39
CA ALA A 136 22.27 -9.26 -7.49
C ALA A 136 21.41 -10.30 -8.24
N LEU A 137 20.80 -9.93 -9.38
CA LEU A 137 20.04 -10.85 -10.23
C LEU A 137 20.88 -12.02 -10.75
N GLN A 138 22.16 -11.80 -11.06
CA GLN A 138 23.08 -12.84 -11.53
C GLN A 138 23.51 -13.80 -10.40
N LYS A 139 23.65 -13.30 -9.16
CA LYS A 139 24.02 -14.09 -7.98
C LYS A 139 22.83 -14.84 -7.35
N LEU A 140 21.61 -14.39 -7.60
CA LEU A 140 20.40 -14.88 -6.96
C LEU A 140 20.11 -16.35 -7.34
N PRO A 141 20.16 -17.32 -6.41
CA PRO A 141 20.01 -18.74 -6.72
C PRO A 141 18.63 -19.04 -7.33
N PRO A 142 18.48 -20.07 -8.18
CA PRO A 142 17.19 -20.47 -8.72
C PRO A 142 16.20 -20.77 -7.60
N ALA A 143 14.96 -20.32 -7.74
CA ALA A 143 13.94 -20.57 -6.74
C ALA A 143 13.66 -22.08 -6.62
N PRO A 144 13.51 -22.65 -5.41
CA PRO A 144 13.16 -24.05 -5.23
C PRO A 144 11.87 -24.44 -5.96
N ALA A 145 11.82 -25.66 -6.47
CA ALA A 145 10.64 -26.19 -7.13
C ALA A 145 9.43 -26.19 -6.17
N ILE A 146 8.25 -25.87 -6.71
CA ILE A 146 6.99 -25.95 -5.96
C ILE A 146 6.73 -27.43 -5.64
N PRO A 147 6.43 -27.81 -4.39
CA PRO A 147 6.07 -29.17 -4.02
C PRO A 147 4.88 -29.70 -4.84
N ASP A 148 4.96 -30.96 -5.26
CA ASP A 148 3.90 -31.61 -6.03
C ASP A 148 2.55 -31.58 -5.29
N THR A 149 1.47 -31.34 -6.03
CA THR A 149 0.12 -31.37 -5.44
C THR A 149 -0.29 -32.82 -5.17
N PRO A 150 -0.64 -33.19 -3.92
CA PRO A 150 -1.09 -34.55 -3.59
C PRO A 150 -2.26 -35.00 -4.47
N MET A 151 -2.14 -36.19 -5.08
CA MET A 151 -2.94 -36.66 -6.24
C MET A 151 -4.47 -36.65 -6.06
N PHE A 152 -4.96 -36.72 -4.82
CA PHE A 152 -6.39 -36.72 -4.49
C PHE A 152 -6.99 -35.31 -4.30
N LEU A 153 -6.16 -34.26 -4.24
CA LEU A 153 -6.62 -32.88 -4.22
C LEU A 153 -7.00 -32.43 -5.64
N PRO A 154 -8.01 -31.56 -5.78
CA PRO A 154 -8.35 -30.99 -7.08
C PRO A 154 -7.23 -30.08 -7.59
N ALA A 155 -7.28 -29.73 -8.87
CA ALA A 155 -6.46 -28.62 -9.39
C ALA A 155 -6.84 -27.30 -8.69
N VAL A 156 -5.85 -26.46 -8.41
CA VAL A 156 -6.06 -25.08 -7.92
C VAL A 156 -6.45 -24.19 -9.10
N GLU A 157 -7.39 -23.26 -8.87
CA GLU A 157 -7.69 -22.21 -9.83
C GLU A 157 -6.55 -21.16 -9.83
N GLU A 158 -5.83 -21.04 -10.94
CA GLU A 158 -4.71 -20.11 -11.07
C GLU A 158 -5.18 -18.73 -11.56
N PRO A 159 -5.10 -17.66 -10.73
CA PRO A 159 -5.53 -16.33 -11.14
C PRO A 159 -4.62 -15.76 -12.22
N ARG A 160 -5.19 -15.42 -13.38
CA ARG A 160 -4.47 -14.92 -14.58
C ARG A 160 -3.49 -13.78 -14.30
N GLU A 161 -3.86 -12.85 -13.43
CA GLU A 161 -3.06 -11.67 -13.09
C GLU A 161 -1.95 -12.00 -12.07
N ASN A 162 -2.00 -13.17 -11.42
CA ASN A 162 -1.00 -13.61 -10.46
C ASN A 162 -0.75 -15.13 -10.47
N PRO A 163 -0.36 -15.75 -11.59
CA PRO A 163 -0.11 -17.19 -11.65
C PRO A 163 1.00 -17.60 -10.67
N THR A 164 0.86 -18.76 -10.04
CA THR A 164 1.86 -19.36 -9.15
C THR A 164 3.11 -19.72 -9.96
N THR A 165 4.28 -19.23 -9.55
CA THR A 165 5.58 -19.62 -10.12
C THR A 165 6.58 -19.86 -8.98
N PRO A 166 7.64 -20.68 -9.17
CA PRO A 166 8.64 -20.94 -8.13
C PRO A 166 9.22 -19.66 -7.51
N GLU A 167 9.46 -18.63 -8.33
CA GLU A 167 10.04 -17.35 -7.92
C GLU A 167 9.10 -16.57 -7.00
N LYS A 168 7.80 -16.53 -7.32
CA LYS A 168 6.79 -15.87 -6.48
C LYS A 168 6.50 -16.65 -5.21
N VAL A 169 6.50 -17.99 -5.29
CA VAL A 169 6.29 -18.88 -4.14
C VAL A 169 7.44 -18.76 -3.15
N TRP A 170 8.69 -18.75 -3.62
CA TRP A 170 9.85 -18.58 -2.76
C TRP A 170 9.92 -17.19 -2.13
N LEU A 171 9.73 -16.13 -2.93
CA LEU A 171 9.65 -14.76 -2.41
C LEU A 171 8.51 -14.60 -1.40
N GLY A 172 7.34 -15.19 -1.68
CA GLY A 172 6.21 -15.24 -0.75
C GLY A 172 6.52 -16.00 0.53
N TYR A 173 7.35 -17.03 0.46
CA TYR A 173 7.80 -17.81 1.63
C TYR A 173 8.71 -17.00 2.54
N GLU A 174 9.74 -16.34 2.00
CA GLU A 174 10.61 -15.44 2.77
C GLU A 174 9.80 -14.32 3.44
N LEU A 175 8.96 -13.63 2.66
CA LEU A 175 8.11 -12.54 3.15
C LEU A 175 7.12 -12.99 4.25
N PHE A 176 6.71 -14.26 4.28
CA PHE A 176 5.82 -14.78 5.32
C PHE A 176 6.50 -14.85 6.70
N PHE A 177 7.81 -15.12 6.74
CA PHE A 177 8.61 -15.14 7.97
C PHE A 177 9.20 -13.76 8.31
N ASP A 178 9.32 -12.85 7.34
CA ASP A 178 10.04 -11.60 7.53
C ASP A 178 9.28 -10.55 8.36
N LYS A 179 9.81 -10.29 9.56
CA LYS A 179 9.26 -9.29 10.49
C LYS A 179 9.37 -7.85 9.98
N ARG A 180 10.25 -7.57 8.99
CA ARG A 180 10.38 -6.26 8.33
C ARG A 180 9.10 -5.87 7.57
N LEU A 181 8.16 -6.80 7.34
CA LEU A 181 6.82 -6.49 6.84
C LEU A 181 5.95 -5.72 7.83
N SER A 182 6.15 -5.87 9.15
CA SER A 182 5.39 -5.12 10.15
C SER A 182 5.82 -3.66 10.27
N LYS A 183 4.93 -2.84 10.84
CA LYS A 183 5.19 -1.41 11.09
C LYS A 183 6.48 -1.15 11.86
N ASP A 184 6.74 -1.97 12.88
CA ASP A 184 7.77 -1.78 13.90
C ASP A 184 8.86 -2.87 13.92
N GLY A 185 8.72 -3.93 13.12
CA GLY A 185 9.66 -5.05 13.10
C GLY A 185 9.37 -6.16 14.12
N SER A 186 8.24 -6.11 14.83
CA SER A 186 7.92 -7.06 15.91
C SER A 186 7.37 -8.41 15.42
N MET A 187 6.58 -8.41 14.34
CA MET A 187 5.78 -9.55 13.88
C MET A 187 5.89 -9.79 12.37
N SER A 188 5.69 -11.03 11.95
CA SER A 188 5.55 -11.49 10.57
C SER A 188 4.23 -12.24 10.39
N CYS A 189 3.93 -12.76 9.19
CA CYS A 189 2.75 -13.61 9.01
C CYS A 189 2.87 -14.92 9.81
N GLU A 190 4.07 -15.49 9.88
CA GLU A 190 4.39 -16.65 10.73
C GLU A 190 4.05 -16.42 12.20
N SER A 191 4.13 -15.18 12.70
CA SER A 191 3.89 -14.87 14.12
C SER A 191 2.44 -15.10 14.59
N CYS A 192 1.53 -15.53 13.70
CA CYS A 192 0.20 -16.07 14.03
C CYS A 192 -0.11 -17.40 13.28
N HIS A 193 0.87 -17.97 12.59
CA HIS A 193 0.71 -19.10 11.65
C HIS A 193 1.99 -19.95 11.63
N HIS A 194 2.22 -20.72 12.69
CA HIS A 194 3.45 -21.50 12.92
C HIS A 194 3.42 -22.84 12.13
N PRO A 195 4.48 -23.21 11.39
CA PRO A 195 4.48 -24.40 10.52
C PRO A 195 4.19 -25.72 11.26
N GLU A 196 4.72 -25.88 12.48
CA GLU A 196 4.57 -27.11 13.27
C GLU A 196 3.15 -27.31 13.83
N GLN A 197 2.36 -26.25 13.88
CA GLN A 197 0.95 -26.26 14.29
C GLN A 197 0.00 -26.30 13.08
N ALA A 198 0.50 -26.74 11.91
CA ALA A 198 -0.20 -26.65 10.63
C ALA A 198 -0.68 -25.21 10.33
N TRP A 199 0.20 -24.24 10.58
CA TRP A 199 -0.01 -22.82 10.26
C TRP A 199 -1.20 -22.17 10.97
N THR A 200 -1.41 -22.53 12.25
CA THR A 200 -2.16 -21.75 13.24
C THR A 200 -1.20 -21.21 14.31
N SER A 201 -1.72 -20.48 15.30
CA SER A 201 -0.94 -19.86 16.37
C SER A 201 -0.95 -20.59 17.72
N GLY A 202 -1.83 -21.57 17.90
CA GLY A 202 -2.05 -22.20 19.21
C GLY A 202 -2.81 -21.29 20.20
N ASN A 203 -3.15 -20.06 19.79
CA ASN A 203 -3.83 -19.07 20.60
C ASN A 203 -5.34 -19.04 20.31
N ALA A 204 -6.13 -18.67 21.32
CA ALA A 204 -7.57 -18.42 21.11
C ALA A 204 -7.80 -17.18 20.23
N THR A 205 -7.02 -16.11 20.46
CA THR A 205 -6.94 -14.93 19.60
C THR A 205 -5.54 -14.34 19.68
N ASP A 206 -4.89 -14.11 18.54
CA ASP A 206 -3.54 -13.53 18.50
C ASP A 206 -3.50 -12.02 18.75
N PRO A 207 -2.38 -11.46 19.23
CA PRO A 207 -2.18 -10.01 19.27
C PRO A 207 -2.09 -9.41 17.86
N LYS A 208 -2.13 -8.07 17.80
CA LYS A 208 -1.81 -7.28 16.60
C LYS A 208 -0.64 -6.34 16.91
N VAL A 209 0.06 -5.90 15.88
CA VAL A 209 1.03 -4.82 15.96
C VAL A 209 0.34 -3.54 16.45
N GLY A 210 0.91 -2.88 17.45
CA GLY A 210 0.27 -1.77 18.18
C GLY A 210 -0.69 -2.20 19.30
N GLY A 211 -0.93 -3.50 19.48
CA GLY A 211 -1.60 -4.08 20.65
C GLY A 211 -3.08 -4.45 20.47
N GLY A 212 -3.61 -5.11 21.51
CA GLY A 212 -4.95 -5.69 21.54
C GLY A 212 -5.10 -6.97 20.71
N PRO A 213 -6.07 -7.85 21.06
CA PRO A 213 -6.27 -9.11 20.34
C PRO A 213 -6.97 -8.92 18.99
N ASN A 214 -6.84 -9.93 18.14
CA ASN A 214 -7.72 -10.17 17.00
C ASN A 214 -9.13 -10.59 17.49
N LYS A 215 -10.17 -10.40 16.66
CA LYS A 215 -11.55 -10.81 16.99
C LYS A 215 -11.70 -12.34 17.06
N ARG A 216 -10.78 -13.09 16.45
CA ARG A 216 -10.92 -14.51 16.10
C ARG A 216 -9.60 -15.26 16.16
N ASN A 217 -9.68 -16.58 16.34
CA ASN A 217 -8.59 -17.54 16.19
C ASN A 217 -8.01 -17.51 14.77
N ALA A 218 -6.68 -17.70 14.65
CA ALA A 218 -5.99 -17.80 13.38
C ALA A 218 -6.26 -19.17 12.72
N PRO A 219 -7.00 -19.24 11.59
CA PRO A 219 -7.26 -20.50 10.91
C PRO A 219 -5.99 -21.01 10.21
N THR A 220 -5.93 -22.31 9.96
CA THR A 220 -4.81 -22.92 9.22
C THR A 220 -4.64 -22.30 7.83
N MET A 221 -3.38 -22.06 7.44
CA MET A 221 -3.01 -21.68 6.07
C MET A 221 -2.83 -22.90 5.14
N GLU A 222 -2.89 -24.13 5.65
CA GLU A 222 -2.81 -25.32 4.81
C GLU A 222 -4.02 -25.46 3.88
N ASN A 223 -3.76 -25.74 2.60
CA ASN A 223 -4.80 -25.94 1.57
C ASN A 223 -5.78 -24.76 1.39
N VAL A 224 -5.43 -23.53 1.80
CA VAL A 224 -6.29 -22.34 1.58
C VAL A 224 -6.48 -21.98 0.09
N ALA A 225 -5.66 -22.56 -0.77
CA ALA A 225 -5.72 -22.50 -2.23
C ALA A 225 -7.09 -22.87 -2.85
N TYR A 226 -7.92 -23.63 -2.13
CA TYR A 226 -9.22 -24.12 -2.63
C TYR A 226 -10.43 -23.32 -2.11
N TYR A 227 -10.20 -22.16 -1.49
CA TYR A 227 -11.28 -21.28 -1.05
C TYR A 227 -11.49 -20.11 -2.01
N HIS A 228 -12.75 -19.85 -2.38
CA HIS A 228 -13.15 -18.67 -3.16
C HIS A 228 -13.57 -17.47 -2.27
N SER A 229 -13.42 -17.59 -0.94
CA SER A 229 -13.64 -16.50 0.02
C SER A 229 -12.81 -16.70 1.29
N PHE A 230 -12.34 -15.60 1.89
CA PHE A 230 -11.30 -15.60 2.90
C PHE A 230 -11.71 -14.86 4.19
N TYR A 231 -10.99 -15.16 5.27
CA TYR A 231 -11.43 -15.06 6.68
C TYR A 231 -12.63 -15.97 7.04
N TRP A 232 -12.88 -16.13 8.34
CA TRP A 232 -14.00 -16.90 8.91
C TRP A 232 -15.41 -16.42 8.49
N ASP A 233 -15.55 -15.16 8.07
CA ASP A 233 -16.80 -14.55 7.60
C ASP A 233 -16.87 -14.38 6.08
N GLY A 234 -15.83 -14.80 5.35
CA GLY A 234 -15.78 -14.71 3.89
C GLY A 234 -15.61 -13.30 3.32
N ARG A 235 -15.33 -12.28 4.16
CA ARG A 235 -15.36 -10.87 3.75
C ARG A 235 -14.29 -10.46 2.73
N ALA A 236 -13.25 -11.27 2.53
CA ALA A 236 -12.20 -11.02 1.55
C ALA A 236 -12.40 -11.93 0.31
N PRO A 237 -12.53 -11.37 -0.91
CA PRO A 237 -12.91 -12.13 -2.10
C PRO A 237 -11.75 -12.84 -2.82
N THR A 238 -10.50 -12.48 -2.54
CA THR A 238 -9.31 -13.13 -3.12
C THR A 238 -8.22 -13.32 -2.07
N MET A 239 -7.25 -14.18 -2.38
CA MET A 239 -6.12 -14.46 -1.51
C MET A 239 -5.23 -13.22 -1.34
N GLU A 240 -4.98 -12.49 -2.42
CA GLU A 240 -4.28 -11.21 -2.41
C GLU A 240 -5.01 -10.17 -1.53
N ALA A 241 -6.34 -10.15 -1.55
CA ALA A 241 -7.13 -9.22 -0.74
C ALA A 241 -7.06 -9.54 0.76
N VAL A 242 -7.05 -10.82 1.17
CA VAL A 242 -6.83 -11.19 2.58
C VAL A 242 -5.39 -10.94 3.00
N SER A 243 -4.38 -11.23 2.16
CA SER A 243 -2.98 -10.91 2.46
C SER A 243 -2.75 -9.40 2.63
N ALA A 244 -3.30 -8.56 1.75
CA ALA A 244 -3.22 -7.11 1.88
C ALA A 244 -3.96 -6.58 3.13
N ALA A 245 -5.16 -7.11 3.42
CA ALA A 245 -5.92 -6.74 4.60
C ALA A 245 -5.22 -7.16 5.90
N ALA A 246 -4.58 -8.34 5.93
CA ALA A 246 -3.82 -8.84 7.07
C ALA A 246 -2.53 -8.03 7.31
N TRP A 247 -1.77 -7.75 6.25
CA TRP A 247 -0.55 -6.95 6.32
C TRP A 247 -0.83 -5.55 6.92
N LYS A 248 -1.91 -4.89 6.49
CA LYS A 248 -2.33 -3.60 7.06
C LYS A 248 -3.00 -3.71 8.45
N GLY A 249 -3.87 -4.69 8.65
CA GLY A 249 -4.76 -4.77 9.83
C GLY A 249 -4.21 -5.53 11.03
N GLN A 250 -3.33 -6.51 10.81
CA GLN A 250 -2.68 -7.33 11.85
C GLN A 250 -1.22 -6.91 12.06
N LEU A 251 -0.46 -6.71 10.97
CA LEU A 251 0.95 -6.27 11.04
C LEU A 251 1.12 -4.73 11.07
N GLY A 252 0.01 -3.99 11.04
CA GLY A 252 -0.05 -2.53 11.15
C GLY A 252 0.62 -1.78 10.00
N ALA A 253 0.94 -2.46 8.89
CA ALA A 253 1.85 -1.97 7.88
C ALA A 253 1.27 -0.81 7.05
N ASP A 254 2.15 0.12 6.70
CA ASP A 254 1.94 1.08 5.62
C ASP A 254 2.69 0.54 4.38
N PRO A 255 1.99 0.20 3.27
CA PRO A 255 2.61 -0.54 2.17
C PRO A 255 3.79 0.18 1.52
N ASP A 256 3.73 1.50 1.32
CA ASP A 256 4.76 2.23 0.58
C ASP A 256 6.07 2.39 1.39
N PRO A 257 6.04 2.80 2.69
CA PRO A 257 7.23 2.77 3.54
C PRO A 257 7.85 1.37 3.72
N VAL A 258 7.06 0.30 3.72
CA VAL A 258 7.59 -1.06 3.82
C VAL A 258 8.17 -1.54 2.49
N ALA A 259 7.51 -1.27 1.36
CA ALA A 259 8.06 -1.53 0.03
C ALA A 259 9.39 -0.80 -0.20
N ALA A 260 9.51 0.45 0.25
CA ALA A 260 10.77 1.19 0.21
C ALA A 260 11.90 0.52 1.02
N LYS A 261 11.61 -0.06 2.19
CA LYS A 261 12.58 -0.87 2.97
C LYS A 261 13.00 -2.13 2.21
N LEU A 262 12.05 -2.85 1.61
CA LEU A 262 12.35 -4.06 0.81
C LEU A 262 13.21 -3.74 -0.42
N ASN A 263 12.96 -2.61 -1.09
CA ASN A 263 13.73 -2.17 -2.25
C ASN A 263 15.14 -1.67 -1.92
N ALA A 264 15.41 -1.30 -0.66
CA ALA A 264 16.77 -1.01 -0.18
C ALA A 264 17.60 -2.30 0.05
N ILE A 265 16.97 -3.48 0.08
CA ILE A 265 17.62 -4.77 0.24
C ILE A 265 17.84 -5.39 -1.14
N GLY A 266 19.08 -5.39 -1.61
CA GLY A 266 19.42 -5.81 -2.98
C GLY A 266 18.94 -7.22 -3.36
N GLY A 267 18.96 -8.17 -2.40
CA GLY A 267 18.44 -9.51 -2.59
C GLY A 267 16.93 -9.56 -2.82
N TYR A 268 16.14 -8.84 -2.02
CA TYR A 268 14.69 -8.71 -2.26
C TYR A 268 14.39 -7.99 -3.57
N ARG A 269 15.07 -6.86 -3.84
CA ARG A 269 14.87 -6.12 -5.09
C ARG A 269 15.11 -7.00 -6.32
N ALA A 270 16.17 -7.80 -6.31
CA ALA A 270 16.43 -8.80 -7.34
C ALA A 270 15.34 -9.88 -7.42
N GLN A 271 14.79 -10.35 -6.29
CA GLN A 271 13.67 -11.31 -6.28
C GLN A 271 12.37 -10.72 -6.84
N PHE A 272 11.99 -9.49 -6.47
CA PHE A 272 10.82 -8.82 -7.05
C PHE A 272 10.98 -8.62 -8.56
N GLN A 273 12.16 -8.17 -9.01
CA GLN A 273 12.48 -8.03 -10.43
C GLN A 273 12.49 -9.37 -11.18
N ARG A 274 12.90 -10.46 -10.51
CA ARG A 274 12.81 -11.82 -11.06
C ARG A 274 11.35 -12.31 -11.16
N ALA A 275 10.55 -12.15 -10.11
CA ALA A 275 9.20 -12.72 -10.00
C ALA A 275 8.10 -11.88 -10.67
N PHE A 276 8.26 -10.55 -10.74
CA PHE A 276 7.24 -9.60 -11.22
C PHE A 276 7.71 -8.64 -12.32
N LYS A 277 9.02 -8.50 -12.56
CA LYS A 277 9.62 -7.47 -13.46
C LYS A 277 9.37 -6.03 -12.98
N GLU A 278 9.14 -5.89 -11.67
CA GLU A 278 8.90 -4.66 -10.95
C GLU A 278 9.77 -4.68 -9.67
N ASP A 279 10.04 -3.51 -9.08
CA ASP A 279 10.51 -3.42 -7.70
C ASP A 279 9.31 -3.73 -6.74
N ALA A 280 9.57 -3.92 -5.43
CA ALA A 280 8.53 -4.17 -4.44
C ALA A 280 7.51 -3.02 -4.39
N THR A 281 6.22 -3.36 -4.30
CA THR A 281 5.10 -2.41 -4.19
C THR A 281 4.02 -2.93 -3.24
N GLY A 282 3.13 -2.03 -2.79
CA GLY A 282 1.94 -2.42 -2.03
C GLY A 282 0.96 -3.37 -2.76
N LYS A 283 1.12 -3.55 -4.08
CA LYS A 283 0.38 -4.52 -4.89
C LYS A 283 1.08 -5.88 -4.94
N ASN A 284 2.37 -5.91 -5.27
CA ASN A 284 3.06 -7.17 -5.56
C ASN A 284 3.57 -7.93 -4.30
N VAL A 285 3.71 -7.26 -3.15
CA VAL A 285 3.95 -7.94 -1.85
C VAL A 285 2.80 -8.90 -1.47
N PRO A 286 1.51 -8.48 -1.44
CA PRO A 286 0.37 -9.41 -1.30
C PRO A 286 0.30 -10.50 -2.37
N MET A 287 0.72 -10.21 -3.61
CA MET A 287 0.74 -11.19 -4.70
C MET A 287 1.78 -12.30 -4.47
N ALA A 288 2.94 -12.00 -3.87
CA ALA A 288 3.93 -12.99 -3.49
C ALA A 288 3.39 -13.90 -2.36
N LEU A 289 2.87 -13.30 -1.29
CA LEU A 289 2.24 -14.02 -0.17
C LEU A 289 1.11 -14.94 -0.66
N ALA A 290 0.25 -14.46 -1.58
CA ALA A 290 -0.82 -15.25 -2.17
C ALA A 290 -0.35 -16.34 -3.16
N ALA A 291 0.87 -16.25 -3.71
CA ALA A 291 1.47 -17.35 -4.46
C ALA A 291 1.97 -18.46 -3.52
N PHE A 292 2.69 -18.09 -2.45
CA PHE A 292 3.10 -19.04 -1.41
C PHE A 292 1.89 -19.78 -0.79
N LEU A 293 0.85 -19.05 -0.40
CA LEU A 293 -0.38 -19.62 0.19
C LEU A 293 -1.18 -20.50 -0.79
N ARG A 294 -0.93 -20.43 -2.11
CA ARG A 294 -1.44 -21.39 -3.11
C ARG A 294 -0.57 -22.64 -3.24
N ALA A 295 0.74 -22.52 -3.03
CA ALA A 295 1.68 -23.64 -2.98
C ALA A 295 1.62 -24.41 -1.65
N LEU A 296 1.19 -23.77 -0.56
CA LEU A 296 1.07 -24.38 0.76
C LEU A 296 -0.07 -25.41 0.81
N LYS A 297 0.31 -26.67 0.59
CA LYS A 297 -0.59 -27.82 0.51
C LYS A 297 -0.10 -28.94 1.43
N THR A 298 -1.06 -29.57 2.10
CA THR A 298 -0.86 -30.77 2.94
C THR A 298 -1.71 -31.92 2.42
N GLY A 299 -1.13 -33.12 2.45
CA GLY A 299 -1.76 -34.35 1.97
C GLY A 299 -0.88 -35.56 2.18
N ASN A 300 -1.22 -36.67 1.52
CA ASN A 300 -0.63 -37.98 1.77
C ASN A 300 -0.80 -38.42 3.24
N ALA A 301 -1.87 -37.93 3.88
CA ALA A 301 -2.29 -38.32 5.21
C ALA A 301 -2.57 -39.84 5.25
N PRO A 302 -2.54 -40.48 6.43
CA PRO A 302 -2.90 -41.88 6.56
C PRO A 302 -4.24 -42.24 5.90
N TRP A 303 -5.24 -41.35 6.02
CA TRP A 303 -6.54 -41.54 5.38
C TRP A 303 -6.48 -41.44 3.84
N ASP A 304 -5.73 -40.47 3.30
CA ASP A 304 -5.58 -40.28 1.84
C ASP A 304 -5.00 -41.53 1.18
N LYS A 305 -4.04 -42.16 1.84
CA LYS A 305 -3.40 -43.41 1.44
C LYS A 305 -4.37 -44.59 1.47
N PHE A 306 -5.17 -44.67 2.53
CA PHE A 306 -6.22 -45.69 2.65
C PHE A 306 -7.28 -45.57 1.54
N GLU A 307 -7.68 -44.35 1.16
CA GLU A 307 -8.60 -44.13 0.03
C GLU A 307 -7.96 -44.47 -1.34
N GLN A 308 -6.64 -44.41 -1.45
CA GLN A 308 -5.86 -44.88 -2.61
C GLN A 308 -5.59 -46.40 -2.60
N GLY A 309 -6.00 -47.13 -1.55
CA GLY A 309 -5.89 -48.59 -1.45
C GLY A 309 -4.74 -49.12 -0.58
N GLU A 310 -3.92 -48.27 0.04
CA GLU A 310 -2.97 -48.68 1.10
C GLU A 310 -3.75 -49.09 2.36
N GLY A 311 -4.29 -50.31 2.37
CA GLY A 311 -5.28 -50.74 3.34
C GLY A 311 -4.83 -50.59 4.80
N ASP A 312 -3.58 -50.92 5.10
CA ASP A 312 -2.97 -50.86 6.43
C ASP A 312 -2.54 -49.45 6.87
N ALA A 313 -2.61 -48.43 5.98
CA ALA A 313 -2.29 -47.05 6.33
C ALA A 313 -3.18 -46.47 7.45
N VAL A 314 -4.39 -47.01 7.67
CA VAL A 314 -5.23 -46.66 8.82
C VAL A 314 -5.77 -47.85 9.61
N SER A 315 -5.83 -47.65 10.92
CA SER A 315 -6.36 -48.62 11.88
C SER A 315 -7.85 -48.94 11.64
N MET A 316 -8.27 -50.14 12.05
CA MET A 316 -9.69 -50.53 12.02
C MET A 316 -10.58 -49.62 12.88
N GLU A 317 -10.00 -48.88 13.82
CA GLU A 317 -10.68 -47.88 14.64
C GLU A 317 -10.93 -46.58 13.86
N ALA A 318 -9.94 -46.08 13.11
CA ALA A 318 -10.13 -44.94 12.19
C ALA A 318 -11.13 -45.27 11.06
N ARG A 319 -11.05 -46.47 10.45
CA ARG A 319 -12.07 -46.93 9.47
C ARG A 319 -13.48 -47.01 10.08
N ARG A 320 -13.59 -47.30 11.39
CA ARG A 320 -14.86 -47.24 12.13
C ARG A 320 -15.28 -45.79 12.38
N GLY A 321 -14.33 -44.90 12.64
CA GLY A 321 -14.51 -43.45 12.78
C GLY A 321 -15.16 -42.80 11.58
N TYR A 322 -14.70 -43.07 10.35
CA TYR A 322 -15.33 -42.53 9.16
C TYR A 322 -16.80 -42.97 8.99
N ARG A 323 -17.14 -44.20 9.41
CA ARG A 323 -18.54 -44.66 9.45
C ARG A 323 -19.36 -43.98 10.57
N VAL A 324 -18.72 -43.53 11.64
CA VAL A 324 -19.36 -42.69 12.68
C VAL A 324 -19.56 -41.27 12.15
N PHE A 325 -18.56 -40.67 11.51
CA PHE A 325 -18.59 -39.34 10.90
C PHE A 325 -19.75 -39.17 9.90
N GLN A 326 -19.91 -40.15 8.98
CA GLN A 326 -21.04 -40.21 8.06
C GLN A 326 -22.39 -40.35 8.80
N LYS A 327 -22.51 -41.28 9.75
CA LYS A 327 -23.76 -41.50 10.51
C LYS A 327 -24.14 -40.32 11.42
N ALA A 328 -23.15 -39.58 11.92
CA ALA A 328 -23.31 -38.35 12.66
C ALA A 328 -23.58 -37.12 11.77
N ARG A 329 -23.70 -37.33 10.44
CA ARG A 329 -24.03 -36.30 9.43
C ARG A 329 -22.96 -35.20 9.26
N CYS A 330 -21.73 -35.44 9.73
CA CYS A 330 -20.63 -34.47 9.61
C CYS A 330 -20.30 -34.14 8.14
N THR A 331 -20.45 -35.13 7.26
CA THR A 331 -20.30 -35.01 5.79
C THR A 331 -21.33 -34.09 5.11
N LEU A 332 -22.31 -33.54 5.84
CA LEU A 332 -23.21 -32.52 5.28
C LEU A 332 -22.58 -31.13 5.19
N CYS A 333 -21.47 -30.88 5.88
CA CYS A 333 -20.63 -29.68 5.67
C CYS A 333 -19.16 -30.05 5.46
N HIS A 334 -18.64 -31.07 6.14
CA HIS A 334 -17.25 -31.49 6.00
C HIS A 334 -17.07 -32.53 4.88
N VAL A 335 -17.11 -32.07 3.63
CA VAL A 335 -17.12 -32.89 2.41
C VAL A 335 -15.70 -33.23 1.93
N PRO A 336 -15.37 -34.50 1.61
CA PRO A 336 -14.08 -34.86 0.98
C PRO A 336 -13.87 -34.18 -0.39
N PRO A 337 -12.61 -33.98 -0.84
CA PRO A 337 -11.36 -34.41 -0.20
C PRO A 337 -10.87 -33.46 0.88
N LEU A 338 -11.36 -32.22 0.96
CA LEU A 338 -10.86 -31.18 1.89
C LEU A 338 -11.52 -31.21 3.28
N TYR A 339 -12.59 -32.01 3.44
CA TYR A 339 -13.42 -32.06 4.64
C TYR A 339 -14.02 -30.68 4.99
N THR A 340 -14.46 -29.98 3.95
CA THR A 340 -15.21 -28.70 4.00
C THR A 340 -15.95 -28.49 2.68
N ASP A 341 -17.14 -27.91 2.75
CA ASP A 341 -17.91 -27.39 1.61
C ASP A 341 -17.57 -25.92 1.30
N ALA A 342 -16.72 -25.29 2.14
CA ALA A 342 -16.39 -23.87 2.14
C ALA A 342 -17.60 -22.92 2.26
N GLU A 343 -18.76 -23.44 2.66
CA GLU A 343 -20.01 -22.70 2.83
C GLU A 343 -20.15 -22.15 4.25
N PHE A 344 -21.19 -21.35 4.46
CA PHE A 344 -21.40 -20.59 5.69
C PHE A 344 -22.52 -21.16 6.55
N HIS A 345 -22.18 -21.63 7.74
CA HIS A 345 -23.10 -22.29 8.66
C HIS A 345 -23.05 -21.71 10.07
N ASN A 346 -24.21 -21.60 10.70
CA ASN A 346 -24.35 -21.15 12.09
C ASN A 346 -24.44 -22.38 13.00
N VAL A 347 -23.37 -22.63 13.76
CA VAL A 347 -23.26 -23.71 14.75
C VAL A 347 -23.53 -23.22 16.19
N GLY A 348 -23.81 -21.94 16.37
CA GLY A 348 -24.19 -21.33 17.64
C GLY A 348 -23.07 -20.86 18.57
N VAL A 349 -21.79 -21.08 18.25
CA VAL A 349 -20.66 -20.56 19.05
C VAL A 349 -20.82 -19.05 19.25
N GLY A 350 -20.84 -18.58 20.50
CA GLY A 350 -21.03 -17.17 20.85
C GLY A 350 -22.49 -16.68 20.98
N TYR A 351 -23.51 -17.52 20.79
CA TYR A 351 -24.92 -17.15 21.05
C TYR A 351 -25.34 -17.24 22.51
N ASP A 352 -24.51 -17.84 23.35
CA ASP A 352 -24.58 -17.80 24.80
C ASP A 352 -24.15 -16.44 25.39
N LYS A 353 -23.46 -15.61 24.59
CA LYS A 353 -23.00 -14.26 24.96
C LYS A 353 -24.11 -13.20 24.69
N PRO A 354 -24.12 -12.07 25.42
CA PRO A 354 -24.99 -10.94 25.12
C PRO A 354 -24.85 -10.45 23.68
N GLU A 355 -25.91 -9.91 23.10
CA GLU A 355 -25.91 -9.49 21.68
C GLU A 355 -24.85 -8.41 21.38
N ALA A 356 -24.63 -7.46 22.29
CA ALA A 356 -23.59 -6.44 22.17
C ALA A 356 -22.15 -6.98 22.20
N GLU A 357 -21.96 -8.25 22.58
CA GLU A 357 -20.66 -8.95 22.66
C GLU A 357 -20.53 -10.07 21.62
N ARG A 358 -21.59 -10.33 20.83
CA ARG A 358 -21.65 -11.45 19.89
C ARG A 358 -20.86 -11.18 18.62
N ASP A 359 -20.11 -12.18 18.14
CA ASP A 359 -19.57 -12.15 16.79
C ASP A 359 -20.67 -12.53 15.78
N HIS A 360 -21.22 -11.53 15.11
CA HIS A 360 -22.23 -11.68 14.06
C HIS A 360 -21.74 -12.42 12.79
N GLY A 361 -20.46 -12.77 12.69
CA GLY A 361 -19.93 -13.63 11.64
C GLY A 361 -20.14 -13.07 10.24
N ARG A 362 -20.75 -13.85 9.36
CA ARG A 362 -21.02 -13.46 7.96
C ARG A 362 -21.92 -12.22 7.84
N MET A 363 -22.83 -11.94 8.79
CA MET A 363 -23.64 -10.72 8.74
C MET A 363 -22.78 -9.43 8.81
N ASP A 364 -21.61 -9.46 9.47
CA ASP A 364 -20.67 -8.32 9.44
C ASP A 364 -20.21 -8.00 8.00
N ALA A 365 -20.20 -9.00 7.11
CA ALA A 365 -19.80 -8.89 5.71
C ALA A 365 -20.99 -8.69 4.75
N SER A 366 -22.01 -9.55 4.82
CA SER A 366 -23.12 -9.60 3.85
C SER A 366 -24.27 -8.63 4.15
N LYS A 367 -24.40 -8.19 5.41
CA LYS A 367 -25.50 -7.36 5.93
C LYS A 367 -26.90 -8.00 5.86
N ASP A 368 -27.03 -9.29 5.57
CA ASP A 368 -28.31 -10.03 5.70
C ASP A 368 -28.48 -10.55 7.15
N PRO A 369 -29.56 -10.21 7.87
CA PRO A 369 -29.87 -10.77 9.19
C PRO A 369 -29.95 -12.30 9.26
N LYS A 370 -30.20 -12.98 8.12
CA LYS A 370 -30.17 -14.44 8.01
C LYS A 370 -28.76 -15.03 8.08
N ASP A 371 -27.72 -14.20 7.97
CA ASP A 371 -26.31 -14.59 8.05
C ASP A 371 -25.68 -14.36 9.43
N ASP A 372 -26.45 -13.85 10.39
CA ASP A 372 -26.01 -13.65 11.76
C ASP A 372 -25.46 -14.97 12.34
N GLY A 373 -24.25 -14.89 12.90
CA GLY A 373 -23.52 -15.98 13.52
C GLY A 373 -23.19 -17.16 12.59
N LYS A 374 -23.30 -17.01 11.26
CA LYS A 374 -22.73 -17.97 10.30
C LYS A 374 -21.24 -17.74 10.14
N PHE A 375 -20.49 -18.83 10.08
CA PHE A 375 -19.06 -18.82 9.77
C PHE A 375 -18.74 -19.85 8.71
N LYS A 376 -17.67 -19.65 7.95
CA LYS A 376 -17.21 -20.58 6.92
C LYS A 376 -16.83 -21.92 7.56
N THR A 377 -17.24 -23.04 6.97
CA THR A 377 -16.80 -24.37 7.37
C THR A 377 -15.28 -24.50 7.20
N PRO A 378 -14.52 -24.77 8.27
CA PRO A 378 -13.08 -25.02 8.15
C PRO A 378 -12.83 -26.43 7.59
N THR A 379 -11.73 -26.57 6.87
CA THR A 379 -11.09 -27.86 6.58
C THR A 379 -10.90 -28.69 7.85
N LEU A 380 -11.02 -30.02 7.76
CA LEU A 380 -10.60 -30.94 8.83
C LEU A 380 -9.26 -31.64 8.51
N ARG A 381 -8.57 -31.25 7.43
CA ARG A 381 -7.17 -31.67 7.21
C ARG A 381 -6.27 -31.05 8.28
N ASP A 382 -5.37 -31.86 8.81
CA ASP A 382 -4.48 -31.50 9.92
C ASP A 382 -5.16 -30.99 11.20
N ILE A 383 -6.48 -31.19 11.35
CA ILE A 383 -7.30 -30.71 12.49
C ILE A 383 -6.74 -31.08 13.87
N ALA A 384 -6.02 -32.20 13.98
CA ALA A 384 -5.38 -32.64 15.22
C ALA A 384 -4.19 -31.78 15.68
N LYS A 385 -3.65 -30.91 14.81
CA LYS A 385 -2.59 -29.92 15.11
C LYS A 385 -3.13 -28.53 15.42
N THR A 386 -4.37 -28.22 15.01
CA THR A 386 -4.90 -26.84 14.95
C THR A 386 -5.78 -26.46 16.16
N ALA A 387 -5.35 -26.81 17.37
CA ALA A 387 -6.00 -26.31 18.59
C ALA A 387 -5.61 -24.85 18.87
N PRO A 388 -6.44 -24.04 19.57
CA PRO A 388 -7.82 -24.31 19.98
C PRO A 388 -8.82 -24.17 18.83
N TYR A 389 -10.06 -24.58 19.07
CA TYR A 389 -11.08 -24.80 18.04
C TYR A 389 -12.18 -23.73 18.04
N PHE A 390 -12.87 -23.63 16.90
CA PHE A 390 -13.88 -22.62 16.54
C PHE A 390 -13.33 -21.20 16.33
N HIS A 391 -14.15 -20.33 15.75
CA HIS A 391 -13.73 -19.00 15.29
C HIS A 391 -13.23 -18.09 16.42
N ASP A 392 -13.63 -18.32 17.67
CA ASP A 392 -13.19 -17.56 18.85
C ASP A 392 -12.19 -18.33 19.73
N GLY A 393 -11.75 -19.52 19.31
CA GLY A 393 -10.81 -20.36 20.06
C GLY A 393 -11.33 -20.84 21.42
N SER A 394 -12.65 -20.83 21.62
CA SER A 394 -13.30 -21.11 22.91
C SER A 394 -13.16 -22.54 23.43
N VAL A 395 -12.65 -23.47 22.62
CA VAL A 395 -12.58 -24.90 22.98
C VAL A 395 -11.15 -25.43 22.83
N SER A 396 -10.62 -26.05 23.89
CA SER A 396 -9.20 -26.41 24.00
C SER A 396 -8.81 -27.68 23.24
N SER A 397 -9.72 -28.65 23.14
CA SER A 397 -9.39 -30.01 22.65
C SER A 397 -10.34 -30.49 21.54
N LEU A 398 -9.80 -31.36 20.68
CA LEU A 398 -10.55 -31.96 19.57
C LEU A 398 -11.76 -32.78 20.08
N SER A 399 -11.61 -33.42 21.24
CA SER A 399 -12.67 -34.17 21.92
C SER A 399 -13.84 -33.26 22.31
N GLU A 400 -13.56 -32.10 22.92
CA GLU A 400 -14.59 -31.11 23.29
C GLU A 400 -15.25 -30.49 22.05
N ALA A 401 -14.50 -30.23 20.98
CA ALA A 401 -15.03 -29.69 19.73
C ALA A 401 -15.97 -30.69 19.02
N VAL A 402 -15.57 -31.98 18.98
CA VAL A 402 -16.45 -33.08 18.56
C VAL A 402 -17.68 -33.16 19.45
N ASP A 403 -17.55 -33.04 20.77
CA ASP A 403 -18.66 -33.08 21.71
C ASP A 403 -19.66 -31.93 21.51
N PHE A 404 -19.19 -30.72 21.22
CA PHE A 404 -20.02 -29.56 20.88
C PHE A 404 -20.86 -29.82 19.61
N MET A 405 -20.21 -30.30 18.55
CA MET A 405 -20.87 -30.60 17.27
C MET A 405 -21.85 -31.77 17.40
N VAL A 406 -21.50 -32.82 18.16
CA VAL A 406 -22.36 -33.98 18.45
C VAL A 406 -23.58 -33.60 19.30
N LYS A 407 -23.47 -32.61 20.19
CA LYS A 407 -24.62 -32.02 20.92
C LYS A 407 -25.54 -31.21 20.00
N GLY A 408 -25.12 -30.91 18.76
CA GLY A 408 -25.86 -30.09 17.81
C GLY A 408 -25.68 -28.58 18.00
N GLY A 409 -24.56 -28.16 18.61
CA GLY A 409 -24.23 -26.75 18.85
C GLY A 409 -25.23 -26.01 19.76
N ILE A 410 -25.08 -24.69 19.86
CA ILE A 410 -25.93 -23.83 20.70
C ILE A 410 -27.18 -23.41 19.92
N LYS A 411 -28.36 -23.69 20.48
CA LYS A 411 -29.65 -23.35 19.87
C LYS A 411 -29.85 -21.82 19.81
N ASN A 412 -29.99 -21.29 18.61
CA ASN A 412 -30.32 -19.89 18.32
C ASN A 412 -31.26 -19.81 17.09
N PRO A 413 -31.84 -18.64 16.75
CA PRO A 413 -32.81 -18.50 15.66
C PRO A 413 -32.27 -18.85 14.26
N ASN A 414 -30.99 -18.62 14.01
CA ASN A 414 -30.34 -18.78 12.70
C ASN A 414 -29.51 -20.07 12.60
N ARG A 415 -29.52 -20.93 13.64
CA ARG A 415 -28.72 -22.17 13.69
C ARG A 415 -29.08 -23.10 12.52
N ASP A 416 -28.06 -23.61 11.85
CA ASP A 416 -28.21 -24.40 10.64
C ASP A 416 -29.06 -25.67 10.84
N GLU A 417 -29.96 -25.94 9.89
CA GLU A 417 -30.87 -27.08 9.98
C GLU A 417 -30.20 -28.44 9.76
N LYS A 418 -29.05 -28.52 9.07
CA LYS A 418 -28.24 -29.74 8.94
C LYS A 418 -27.84 -30.29 10.32
N LEU A 419 -27.59 -29.38 11.27
CA LEU A 419 -27.02 -29.64 12.60
C LEU A 419 -28.07 -30.22 13.56
N LYS A 420 -28.19 -31.55 13.57
CA LYS A 420 -29.04 -32.31 14.50
C LYS A 420 -28.18 -33.03 15.56
N PRO A 421 -28.58 -33.05 16.85
CA PRO A 421 -27.85 -33.77 17.89
C PRO A 421 -27.75 -35.27 17.60
N SER A 422 -26.62 -35.88 17.95
CA SER A 422 -26.34 -37.32 17.82
C SER A 422 -25.93 -37.94 19.15
N ARG A 423 -26.12 -39.26 19.30
CA ARG A 423 -25.71 -40.02 20.49
C ARG A 423 -24.57 -40.98 20.13
N LEU A 424 -23.34 -40.53 20.35
CA LEU A 424 -22.13 -41.35 20.17
C LEU A 424 -21.72 -42.01 21.49
N SER A 425 -21.53 -43.33 21.47
CA SER A 425 -20.91 -44.06 22.59
C SER A 425 -19.43 -43.70 22.74
N ALA A 426 -18.80 -44.02 23.88
CA ALA A 426 -17.36 -43.81 24.07
C ALA A 426 -16.51 -44.46 22.95
N LYS A 427 -16.91 -45.65 22.47
CA LYS A 427 -16.27 -46.35 21.35
C LYS A 427 -16.50 -45.67 20.00
N ASP A 428 -17.60 -44.95 19.84
CA ASP A 428 -17.86 -44.13 18.64
C ASP A 428 -17.05 -42.83 18.65
N ARG A 429 -16.93 -42.17 19.82
CA ARG A 429 -16.11 -40.97 19.98
C ARG A 429 -14.63 -41.25 19.75
N LYS A 430 -14.07 -42.29 20.39
CA LYS A 430 -12.66 -42.69 20.18
C LYS A 430 -12.39 -43.11 18.72
N ALA A 431 -13.33 -43.82 18.08
CA ALA A 431 -13.22 -44.14 16.66
C ALA A 431 -13.24 -42.88 15.78
N LEU A 432 -14.17 -41.96 16.02
CA LEU A 432 -14.28 -40.69 15.30
C LEU A 432 -13.01 -39.83 15.47
N GLN A 433 -12.46 -39.75 16.67
CA GLN A 433 -11.18 -39.07 16.93
C GLN A 433 -10.04 -39.71 16.12
N ALA A 434 -9.89 -41.04 16.15
CA ALA A 434 -8.88 -41.74 15.35
C ALA A 434 -9.02 -41.54 13.82
N PHE A 435 -10.23 -41.26 13.33
CA PHE A 435 -10.44 -40.83 11.95
C PHE A 435 -9.95 -39.39 11.71
N LEU A 436 -10.30 -38.43 12.58
CA LEU A 436 -9.87 -37.04 12.45
C LEU A 436 -8.35 -36.89 12.56
N GLU A 437 -7.72 -37.66 13.45
CA GLU A 437 -6.25 -37.77 13.56
C GLU A 437 -5.62 -38.32 12.27
N SER A 438 -6.29 -39.24 11.57
CA SER A 438 -5.83 -39.79 10.28
C SER A 438 -5.95 -38.83 9.09
N LEU A 439 -6.54 -37.64 9.27
CA LEU A 439 -6.56 -36.53 8.29
C LEU A 439 -5.31 -35.62 8.38
N THR A 440 -4.36 -35.95 9.26
CA THR A 440 -3.08 -35.24 9.42
C THR A 440 -2.14 -35.57 8.26
N GLY A 441 -1.80 -34.59 7.43
CA GLY A 441 -0.97 -34.77 6.25
C GLY A 441 0.53 -34.59 6.49
N THR A 442 1.28 -34.80 5.41
CA THR A 442 2.72 -34.51 5.31
C THR A 442 2.90 -33.03 4.97
N PRO A 443 3.50 -32.22 5.87
CA PRO A 443 3.71 -30.80 5.61
C PRO A 443 4.81 -30.58 4.56
N THR A 444 4.55 -29.67 3.62
CA THR A 444 5.45 -29.38 2.48
C THR A 444 6.49 -28.30 2.80
N TYR A 445 6.14 -27.35 3.66
CA TYR A 445 7.01 -26.26 4.10
C TYR A 445 7.16 -26.31 5.63
N THR A 446 8.39 -26.47 6.14
CA THR A 446 8.63 -26.85 7.56
C THR A 446 9.79 -26.13 8.25
N LYS A 447 10.52 -25.24 7.55
CA LYS A 447 11.71 -24.55 8.09
C LYS A 447 11.74 -23.12 7.58
N ALA A 448 11.89 -22.15 8.48
CA ALA A 448 12.10 -20.76 8.11
C ALA A 448 13.24 -20.64 7.07
N PRO A 449 13.04 -19.89 5.97
CA PRO A 449 14.09 -19.64 5.00
C PRO A 449 15.14 -18.68 5.58
N GLU A 450 16.33 -18.67 4.98
CA GLU A 450 17.28 -17.58 5.18
C GLU A 450 16.73 -16.31 4.48
N LEU A 451 16.77 -15.16 5.17
CA LEU A 451 16.16 -13.92 4.68
C LEU A 451 17.22 -12.97 4.08
N PRO A 452 16.93 -12.26 2.97
CA PRO A 452 17.86 -11.32 2.32
C PRO A 452 18.22 -10.06 3.11
#